data_AF-A0A9D2QFW9-F1
#
_entry.id   AF-A0A9D2QFW9-F1
#
_cell.length_a   1.000
_cell.length_b   1.000
_cell.length_c   1.000
_cell.angle_alpha   90.00
_cell.angle_beta   90.00
_cell.angle_gamma   90.00
#
_symmetry.space_group_name_H-M   'P 1'
#
loop_
_entity.id
_entity.type
_entity.pdbx_description
1 polymer ?
#
loop_
_entity_poly.entity_id
_entity_poly.type
_entity_poly.pdbx_seq_one_letter_code
_entity_poly.pdbx_strand_id
1 'polypeptide(L)'
;MTWRGLLRPESADHFPGFGRSMLSPVDAVVHSVHDGEPDHPAYRGLPSLGYALTQSRRAAAGWRSLSGNSIFLLPYSAGADTPAPVIALCHLQRGSITARAGQRVTVGEPLGACGNSGNSTEPHLHVQAMDSPDAARAQAVALSFDGGLPGNGKIVDLPVR
;
A
#
# COMPACT_ATOMS: atom_id res chain seq x y z
N MET A 1 17.49 -12.78 5.49
CA MET A 1 17.74 -12.82 4.03
C MET A 1 18.50 -14.09 3.71
N THR A 2 18.04 -14.89 2.75
CA THR A 2 18.72 -16.15 2.36
C THR A 2 19.81 -15.87 1.31
N TRP A 3 20.85 -16.72 1.23
CA TRP A 3 21.88 -16.57 0.18
C TRP A 3 21.29 -16.70 -1.24
N ARG A 4 20.20 -17.48 -1.39
CA ARG A 4 19.47 -17.65 -2.65
C ARG A 4 18.75 -16.38 -3.07
N GLY A 5 18.13 -15.68 -2.12
CA GLY A 5 17.49 -14.38 -2.34
C GLY A 5 18.46 -13.25 -2.70
N LEU A 6 19.76 -13.44 -2.50
CA LEU A 6 20.79 -12.51 -2.96
C LEU A 6 21.00 -12.57 -4.48
N LEU A 7 20.73 -13.73 -5.08
CA LEU A 7 21.06 -14.07 -6.47
C LEU A 7 19.84 -14.29 -7.36
N ARG A 8 18.67 -14.62 -6.79
CA ARG A 8 17.45 -14.93 -7.52
C ARG A 8 16.21 -14.36 -6.81
N PRO A 9 15.13 -14.07 -7.56
CA PRO A 9 13.85 -13.71 -6.96
C PRO A 9 13.32 -14.82 -6.04
N GLU A 10 12.69 -14.45 -4.93
CA GLU A 10 12.07 -15.37 -3.97
C GLU A 10 10.54 -15.34 -4.11
N SER A 11 9.84 -16.45 -3.85
CA SER A 11 8.36 -16.42 -3.84
C SER A 11 7.86 -15.44 -2.78
N ALA A 12 6.80 -14.70 -3.12
CA ALA A 12 6.15 -13.79 -2.19
C ALA A 12 5.62 -14.51 -0.94
N ASP A 13 5.20 -15.77 -1.07
CA ASP A 13 4.69 -16.61 0.02
C ASP A 13 5.71 -16.89 1.14
N HIS A 14 7.01 -16.68 0.88
CA HIS A 14 8.05 -16.82 1.90
C HIS A 14 8.14 -15.62 2.86
N PHE A 15 7.39 -14.55 2.59
CA PHE A 15 7.44 -13.32 3.37
C PHE A 15 6.31 -13.32 4.40
N PRO A 16 6.61 -13.05 5.69
CA PRO A 16 5.62 -13.12 6.76
C PRO A 16 4.38 -12.24 6.57
N GLY A 17 4.53 -11.16 5.79
CA GLY A 17 3.47 -10.21 5.47
C GLY A 17 2.55 -10.63 4.33
N PHE A 18 3.00 -11.46 3.39
CA PHE A 18 2.19 -11.82 2.22
C PHE A 18 0.94 -12.60 2.63
N GLY A 19 -0.22 -12.23 2.09
CA GLY A 19 -1.52 -12.82 2.43
C GLY A 19 -2.07 -12.43 3.81
N ARG A 20 -1.34 -11.63 4.61
CA ARG A 20 -1.87 -11.12 5.89
C ARG A 20 -3.01 -10.15 5.64
N SER A 21 -4.03 -10.23 6.49
CA SER A 21 -5.16 -9.28 6.46
C SER A 21 -4.67 -7.84 6.56
N MET A 22 -5.16 -7.00 5.65
CA MET A 22 -4.98 -5.56 5.66
C MET A 22 -6.27 -4.93 6.17
N LEU A 23 -6.14 -4.11 7.21
CA LEU A 23 -7.27 -3.48 7.90
C LEU A 23 -7.37 -1.99 7.54
N SER A 24 -8.58 -1.44 7.56
CA SER A 24 -8.78 -0.01 7.42
C SER A 24 -8.09 0.74 8.57
N PRO A 25 -7.21 1.72 8.28
CA PRO A 25 -6.54 2.50 9.32
C PRO A 25 -7.41 3.65 9.84
N VAL A 26 -8.54 3.93 9.20
CA VAL A 26 -9.41 5.10 9.44
C VAL A 26 -10.88 4.73 9.22
N ASP A 27 -11.79 5.49 9.84
CA ASP A 27 -13.18 5.50 9.43
C ASP A 27 -13.30 6.31 8.13
N ALA A 28 -13.83 5.70 7.08
CA ALA A 28 -13.81 6.30 5.75
C ALA A 28 -14.95 5.83 4.84
N VAL A 29 -15.05 6.49 3.69
CA VAL A 29 -15.70 5.95 2.49
C VAL A 29 -14.63 5.48 1.51
N VAL A 30 -14.80 4.31 0.94
CA VAL A 30 -13.94 3.80 -0.14
C VAL A 30 -14.20 4.63 -1.39
N HIS A 31 -13.21 5.37 -1.86
CA HIS A 31 -13.29 6.17 -3.08
C HIS A 31 -13.15 5.30 -4.33
N SER A 32 -12.10 4.50 -4.40
CA SER A 32 -11.79 3.67 -5.56
C SER A 32 -11.03 2.41 -5.15
N VAL A 33 -11.16 1.38 -5.98
CA VAL A 33 -10.53 0.08 -5.84
C VAL A 33 -9.93 -0.33 -7.17
N HIS A 34 -8.72 -0.86 -7.15
CA HIS A 34 -8.07 -1.55 -8.27
C HIS A 34 -7.59 -2.91 -7.79
N ASP A 35 -8.03 -4.00 -8.42
CA ASP A 35 -7.73 -5.37 -7.97
C ASP A 35 -7.47 -6.35 -9.13
N GLY A 36 -6.73 -5.88 -10.15
CA GLY A 36 -6.47 -6.64 -11.37
C GLY A 36 -5.00 -7.00 -11.61
N GLU A 37 -4.07 -6.35 -10.92
CA GLU A 37 -2.64 -6.51 -11.15
C GLU A 37 -2.13 -7.81 -10.54
N PRO A 38 -1.30 -8.59 -11.26
CA PRO A 38 -0.68 -9.78 -10.70
C PRO A 38 0.35 -9.41 -9.63
N ASP A 39 0.37 -10.20 -8.55
CA ASP A 39 1.54 -10.28 -7.68
C ASP A 39 2.73 -10.88 -8.43
N HIS A 40 3.93 -10.51 -8.00
CA HIS A 40 5.17 -11.04 -8.55
C HIS A 40 6.13 -11.53 -7.45
N PRO A 41 7.17 -12.31 -7.78
CA PRO A 41 8.22 -12.69 -6.82
C PRO A 41 8.92 -11.47 -6.21
N ALA A 42 9.48 -11.62 -5.02
CA ALA A 42 10.28 -10.59 -4.38
C ALA A 42 11.67 -10.47 -5.04
N TYR A 43 12.09 -9.24 -5.31
CA TYR A 43 13.35 -8.88 -5.92
C TYR A 43 14.28 -8.25 -4.88
N ARG A 44 15.03 -9.10 -4.16
CA ARG A 44 16.09 -8.71 -3.22
C ARG A 44 17.48 -8.87 -3.87
N GLY A 45 18.50 -8.22 -3.30
CA GLY A 45 19.89 -8.41 -3.75
C GLY A 45 20.14 -7.99 -5.22
N LEU A 46 20.96 -8.74 -5.96
CA LEU A 46 21.25 -8.43 -7.37
C LEU A 46 20.01 -8.31 -8.27
N PRO A 47 18.96 -9.16 -8.11
CA PRO A 47 17.69 -8.97 -8.80
C PRO A 47 17.04 -7.58 -8.64
N SER A 48 17.25 -6.87 -7.53
CA SER A 48 16.65 -5.55 -7.32
C SER A 48 17.24 -4.48 -8.25
N LEU A 49 18.50 -4.64 -8.70
CA LEU A 49 19.14 -3.75 -9.67
C LEU A 49 18.49 -3.88 -11.05
N GLY A 50 18.27 -5.12 -11.51
CA GLY A 50 17.55 -5.37 -12.76
C GLY A 50 16.11 -4.86 -12.70
N TYR A 51 15.45 -5.05 -11.56
CA TYR A 51 14.12 -4.52 -11.32
C TYR A 51 14.10 -2.97 -11.31
N ALA A 52 15.11 -2.32 -10.72
CA ALA A 52 15.24 -0.87 -10.69
C ALA A 52 15.26 -0.25 -12.10
N LEU A 53 15.92 -0.91 -13.07
CA LEU A 53 15.96 -0.46 -14.47
C LEU A 53 14.59 -0.42 -15.16
N THR A 54 13.58 -1.11 -14.61
CA THR A 54 12.21 -1.12 -15.14
C THR A 54 11.31 -0.07 -14.49
N GLN A 55 11.75 0.60 -13.42
CA GLN A 55 10.93 1.56 -12.68
C GLN A 55 10.52 2.77 -13.50
N SER A 56 11.43 3.34 -14.31
CA SER A 56 11.10 4.51 -15.15
C SER A 56 10.00 4.20 -16.17
N ARG A 57 9.95 2.97 -16.69
CA ARG A 57 8.88 2.53 -17.60
C ARG A 57 7.54 2.38 -16.87
N ARG A 58 7.55 1.82 -15.66
CA ARG A 58 6.32 1.71 -14.83
C ARG A 58 5.81 3.07 -14.37
N ALA A 59 6.70 4.01 -14.05
CA ALA A 59 6.32 5.39 -13.78
C ALA A 59 5.64 6.05 -14.99
N ALA A 60 6.19 5.83 -16.19
CA ALA A 60 5.57 6.30 -17.43
C ALA A 60 4.23 5.59 -17.75
N ALA A 61 4.04 4.35 -17.31
CA ALA A 61 2.76 3.62 -17.42
C ALA A 61 1.68 4.11 -16.44
N GLY A 62 2.02 5.06 -15.56
CA GLY A 62 1.08 5.78 -14.72
C GLY A 62 0.86 5.14 -13.35
N TRP A 63 0.07 5.85 -12.53
CA TRP A 63 -0.11 5.57 -11.11
C TRP A 63 -0.57 4.13 -10.81
N ARG A 64 -1.44 3.53 -11.63
CA ARG A 64 -1.92 2.16 -11.41
C ARG A 64 -0.81 1.12 -11.50
N SER A 65 0.13 1.28 -12.43
CA SER A 65 1.27 0.38 -12.56
C SER A 65 2.25 0.51 -11.39
N LEU A 66 2.33 1.70 -10.79
CA LEU A 66 3.15 1.93 -9.59
C LEU A 66 2.50 1.34 -8.35
N SER A 67 1.24 1.69 -8.10
CA SER A 67 0.49 1.30 -6.89
C SER A 67 0.10 -0.18 -6.86
N GLY A 68 -0.02 -0.84 -8.01
CA GLY A 68 -0.55 -2.21 -8.05
C GLY A 68 -2.02 -2.23 -7.62
N ASN A 69 -2.45 -3.35 -7.04
CA ASN A 69 -3.79 -3.42 -6.45
C ASN A 69 -3.87 -2.46 -5.26
N SER A 70 -4.90 -1.64 -5.23
CA SER A 70 -4.97 -0.52 -4.30
C SER A 70 -6.39 -0.12 -3.92
N ILE A 71 -6.52 0.49 -2.75
CA ILE A 71 -7.75 1.09 -2.23
C ILE A 71 -7.46 2.53 -1.85
N PHE A 72 -8.32 3.44 -2.29
CA PHE A 72 -8.29 4.84 -1.88
C PHE A 72 -9.43 5.09 -0.91
N LEU A 73 -9.12 5.65 0.26
CA LEU A 73 -10.08 5.95 1.31
C LEU A 73 -10.21 7.47 1.48
N LEU A 74 -11.44 7.92 1.70
CA LEU A 74 -11.77 9.29 2.08
C LEU A 74 -12.20 9.27 3.55
N PRO A 75 -11.29 9.62 4.49
CA PRO A 75 -11.63 9.71 5.90
C PRO A 75 -12.70 10.78 6.13
N TYR A 76 -13.51 10.60 7.17
CA TYR A 76 -14.38 11.67 7.63
C TYR A 76 -13.54 12.74 8.33
N SER A 77 -13.66 14.00 7.91
CA SER A 77 -12.94 15.11 8.58
C SER A 77 -13.51 15.34 9.99
N ALA A 78 -12.62 15.56 10.96
CA ALA A 78 -12.98 15.90 12.32
C ALA A 78 -13.39 17.39 12.51
N GLY A 79 -13.25 18.23 11.47
CA GLY A 79 -13.55 19.67 11.55
C GLY A 79 -13.80 20.31 10.18
N ALA A 80 -14.72 21.26 10.12
CA ALA A 80 -15.32 21.77 8.88
C ALA A 80 -14.38 22.50 7.90
N ASP A 81 -13.14 22.82 8.30
CA ASP A 81 -12.28 23.75 7.54
C ASP A 81 -11.01 23.12 6.94
N THR A 82 -10.87 21.79 6.99
CA THR A 82 -9.78 21.09 6.29
C THR A 82 -10.34 19.87 5.54
N PRO A 83 -10.13 19.75 4.21
CA PRO A 83 -10.44 18.52 3.51
C PRO A 83 -9.59 17.39 4.12
N ALA A 84 -10.25 16.28 4.46
CA ALA A 84 -9.54 15.12 4.99
C ALA A 84 -8.55 14.58 3.94
N PRO A 85 -7.34 14.16 4.33
CA PRO A 85 -6.39 13.59 3.38
C PRO A 85 -6.93 12.28 2.81
N VAL A 86 -6.70 12.05 1.52
CA VAL A 86 -6.95 10.74 0.90
C VAL A 86 -5.88 9.77 1.35
N ILE A 87 -6.29 8.58 1.81
CA ILE A 87 -5.39 7.50 2.19
C ILE A 87 -5.36 6.44 1.09
N ALA A 88 -4.21 6.26 0.45
CA ALA A 88 -3.97 5.16 -0.49
C ALA A 88 -3.29 3.99 0.21
N LEU A 89 -3.83 2.80 0.00
CA LEU A 89 -3.30 1.51 0.44
C LEU A 89 -2.96 0.72 -0.83
N CYS A 90 -1.68 0.38 -1.02
CA CYS A 90 -1.16 -0.14 -2.28
C CYS A 90 -0.49 -1.52 -2.13
N HIS A 91 -0.12 -2.11 -3.26
CA HIS A 91 0.55 -3.41 -3.37
C HIS A 91 -0.26 -4.59 -2.81
N LEU A 92 -1.60 -4.50 -2.84
CA LEU A 92 -2.48 -5.53 -2.29
C LEU A 92 -2.43 -6.82 -3.13
N GLN A 93 -2.76 -7.94 -2.48
CA GLN A 93 -2.79 -9.24 -3.13
C GLN A 93 -3.92 -9.27 -4.16
N ARG A 94 -3.64 -9.81 -5.34
CA ARG A 94 -4.61 -9.89 -6.43
C ARG A 94 -5.86 -10.68 -6.03
N GLY A 95 -7.02 -10.10 -6.27
CA GLY A 95 -8.32 -10.70 -6.01
C GLY A 95 -8.66 -10.78 -4.52
N SER A 96 -7.89 -10.10 -3.66
CA SER A 96 -8.13 -10.12 -2.21
C SER A 96 -9.04 -8.99 -1.74
N ILE A 97 -9.26 -7.95 -2.54
CA ILE A 97 -9.99 -6.77 -2.10
C ILE A 97 -11.48 -7.08 -2.04
N THR A 98 -12.05 -7.02 -0.85
CA THR A 98 -13.49 -7.28 -0.60
C THR A 98 -14.32 -6.01 -0.61
N ALA A 99 -13.67 -4.86 -0.42
CA ALA A 99 -14.31 -3.56 -0.36
C ALA A 99 -14.78 -3.07 -1.74
N ARG A 100 -15.81 -2.21 -1.77
CA ARG A 100 -16.35 -1.62 -3.00
C ARG A 100 -16.34 -0.10 -2.94
N ALA A 101 -16.17 0.56 -4.08
CA ALA A 101 -16.33 2.02 -4.16
C ALA A 101 -17.70 2.44 -3.61
N GLY A 102 -17.70 3.48 -2.77
CA GLY A 102 -18.86 3.97 -2.02
C GLY A 102 -19.15 3.25 -0.69
N GLN A 103 -18.46 2.14 -0.39
CA GLN A 103 -18.62 1.44 0.89
C GLN A 103 -18.08 2.28 2.04
N ARG A 104 -18.84 2.34 3.14
CA ARG A 104 -18.35 2.87 4.42
C ARG A 104 -17.57 1.77 5.13
N VAL A 105 -16.41 2.12 5.66
CA VAL A 105 -15.53 1.20 6.39
C VAL A 105 -15.15 1.83 7.72
N THR A 106 -14.99 1.00 8.74
CA THR A 106 -14.53 1.45 10.06
C THR A 106 -13.09 1.03 10.32
N VAL A 107 -12.39 1.72 11.23
CA VAL A 107 -11.06 1.31 11.71
C VAL A 107 -11.08 -0.17 12.09
N GLY A 108 -10.08 -0.92 11.64
CA GLY A 108 -9.93 -2.35 11.92
C GLY A 108 -10.74 -3.26 11.00
N GLU A 109 -11.60 -2.74 10.13
CA GLU A 109 -12.33 -3.56 9.16
C GLU A 109 -11.38 -4.16 8.11
N PRO A 110 -11.41 -5.48 7.86
CA PRO A 110 -10.62 -6.10 6.80
C PRO A 110 -11.04 -5.60 5.41
N LEU A 111 -10.08 -5.10 4.64
CA LEU A 111 -10.31 -4.57 3.29
C LEU A 111 -9.72 -5.46 2.18
N GLY A 112 -8.73 -6.28 2.52
CA GLY A 112 -8.06 -7.20 1.62
C GLY A 112 -6.83 -7.83 2.29
N ALA A 113 -5.86 -8.25 1.49
CA ALA A 113 -4.62 -8.83 1.99
C ALA A 113 -3.37 -8.14 1.43
N CYS A 114 -2.30 -8.14 2.22
CA CYS A 114 -0.98 -7.69 1.81
C CYS A 114 -0.46 -8.55 0.65
N GLY A 115 -0.03 -7.90 -0.42
CA GLY A 115 0.46 -8.56 -1.63
C GLY A 115 1.86 -8.12 -2.01
N ASN A 116 2.14 -8.23 -3.29
CA ASN A 116 3.37 -7.79 -3.94
C ASN A 116 3.09 -7.44 -5.42
N SER A 117 1.98 -6.74 -5.66
CA SER A 117 1.58 -6.24 -6.97
C SER A 117 2.14 -4.83 -7.25
N GLY A 118 2.19 -4.42 -8.52
CA GLY A 118 2.67 -3.08 -8.90
C GLY A 118 4.19 -2.94 -8.81
N ASN A 119 4.68 -1.73 -8.48
CA ASN A 119 6.11 -1.45 -8.37
C ASN A 119 6.65 -1.73 -6.96
N SER A 120 6.52 -2.97 -6.49
CA SER A 120 7.05 -3.41 -5.20
C SER A 120 8.33 -4.21 -5.36
N THR A 121 9.24 -4.19 -4.39
CA THR A 121 10.45 -5.06 -4.39
C THR A 121 10.25 -6.31 -3.53
N GLU A 122 9.33 -6.29 -2.58
CA GLU A 122 9.01 -7.40 -1.69
C GLU A 122 7.64 -7.21 -1.04
N PRO A 123 6.95 -8.26 -0.58
CA PRO A 123 5.65 -8.12 0.06
C PRO A 123 5.63 -7.11 1.21
N HIS A 124 4.87 -6.02 1.05
CA HIS A 124 4.66 -4.97 2.05
C HIS A 124 3.39 -4.19 1.75
N LEU A 125 2.92 -3.43 2.74
CA LEU A 125 1.86 -2.44 2.55
C LEU A 125 2.49 -1.07 2.36
N HIS A 126 2.20 -0.42 1.23
CA HIS A 126 2.48 1.00 1.06
C HIS A 126 1.27 1.82 1.48
N VAL A 127 1.47 2.72 2.44
CA VAL A 127 0.45 3.65 2.96
C VAL A 127 0.88 5.06 2.59
N GLN A 128 -0.02 5.82 1.97
CA GLN A 128 0.23 7.19 1.56
C GLN A 128 -0.96 8.08 1.85
N ALA A 129 -0.70 9.23 2.48
CA ALA A 129 -1.67 10.31 2.60
C ALA A 129 -1.39 11.39 1.56
N MET A 130 -2.45 11.94 0.97
CA MET A 130 -2.36 12.97 -0.06
C MET A 130 -3.58 13.90 -0.03
N ASP A 131 -3.44 15.09 -0.60
CA ASP A 131 -4.48 16.14 -0.58
C ASP A 131 -5.61 15.94 -1.61
N SER A 132 -5.47 14.98 -2.52
CA SER A 132 -6.41 14.73 -3.62
C SER A 132 -6.43 13.26 -4.05
N PRO A 133 -7.57 12.72 -4.52
CA PRO A 133 -7.62 11.36 -5.06
C PRO A 133 -6.95 11.23 -6.44
N ASP A 134 -6.65 12.34 -7.12
CA ASP A 134 -5.86 12.34 -8.35
C ASP A 134 -4.37 12.21 -8.01
N ALA A 135 -3.93 10.96 -7.78
CA ALA A 135 -2.56 10.66 -7.37
C ALA A 135 -1.47 11.11 -8.36
N ALA A 136 -1.81 11.42 -9.62
CA ALA A 136 -0.85 11.97 -10.58
C ALA A 136 -0.53 13.46 -10.31
N ARG A 137 -1.39 14.15 -9.57
CA ARG A 137 -1.29 15.59 -9.30
C ARG A 137 -1.30 15.94 -7.82
N ALA A 138 -1.70 15.00 -6.96
CA ALA A 138 -1.81 15.20 -5.53
C ALA A 138 -0.45 15.47 -4.88
N GLN A 139 -0.46 16.27 -3.81
CA GLN A 139 0.69 16.49 -2.96
C GLN A 139 0.63 15.55 -1.75
N ALA A 140 1.82 15.13 -1.29
CA ALA A 140 1.93 14.31 -0.10
C ALA A 140 1.48 15.11 1.14
N VAL A 141 0.68 14.47 1.98
CA VAL A 141 0.32 14.96 3.32
C VAL A 141 1.11 14.16 4.34
N ALA A 142 1.68 14.84 5.34
CA ALA A 142 2.49 14.19 6.36
C ALA A 142 1.66 13.17 7.16
N LEU A 143 2.20 11.96 7.30
CA LEU A 143 1.68 10.94 8.22
C LEU A 143 2.51 10.95 9.50
N SER A 144 1.84 10.82 10.64
CA SER A 144 2.50 10.61 11.93
C SER A 144 1.85 9.45 12.67
N PHE A 145 2.68 8.74 13.43
CA PHE A 145 2.32 7.65 14.32
C PHE A 145 2.68 8.12 15.73
N ASP A 146 1.67 8.24 16.60
CA ASP A 146 1.82 8.83 17.94
C ASP A 146 2.53 10.20 17.94
N GLY A 147 2.19 11.04 16.95
CA GLY A 147 2.73 12.41 16.82
C GLY A 147 4.11 12.50 16.18
N GLY A 148 4.71 11.41 15.72
CA GLY A 148 6.01 11.43 15.03
C GLY A 148 6.14 10.41 13.90
N LEU A 149 7.22 10.51 13.11
CA LEU A 149 7.57 9.46 12.16
C LEU A 149 8.39 8.38 12.90
N PRO A 150 8.00 7.09 12.82
CA PRO A 150 8.78 6.03 13.42
C PRO A 150 10.13 5.90 12.70
N GLY A 151 11.20 5.73 13.47
CA GLY A 151 12.50 5.38 12.91
C GLY A 151 12.49 3.97 12.30
N ASN A 152 13.40 3.71 11.36
CA ASN A 152 13.54 2.38 10.75
C ASN A 152 13.75 1.30 11.83
N GLY A 153 12.98 0.22 11.75
CA GLY A 153 13.02 -0.88 12.71
C GLY A 153 12.28 -0.63 14.03
N LYS A 154 11.72 0.57 14.25
CA LYS A 154 10.83 0.82 15.37
C LYS A 154 9.50 0.08 15.15
N ILE A 155 9.13 -0.76 16.09
CA ILE A 155 7.78 -1.33 16.18
C ILE A 155 6.89 -0.27 16.83
N VAL A 156 5.76 0.05 16.19
CA VAL A 156 4.74 0.95 16.73
C VAL A 156 3.56 0.10 17.16
N ASP A 157 3.32 0.04 18.47
CA ASP A 157 2.13 -0.58 19.03
C ASP A 157 1.01 0.46 19.08
N LEU A 158 0.07 0.37 18.15
CA LEU A 158 -1.13 1.19 18.21
C LEU A 158 -2.11 0.56 19.21
N PRO A 159 -2.74 1.35 20.10
CA PRO A 159 -3.70 0.82 21.05
C PRO A 159 -4.83 0.13 20.30
N VAL A 160 -5.04 -1.17 20.59
CA VAL A 160 -6.20 -1.91 20.11
C VAL A 160 -7.41 -1.29 20.80
N ARG A 161 -8.26 -0.60 20.04
CA ARG A 161 -9.54 -0.08 20.53
C ARG A 161 -10.60 -1.17 20.47
#